data_AF-A0A8T2LU47-F1
#
_entry.id   AF-A0A8T2LU47-F1
#
_cell.length_a   1.000
_cell.length_b   1.000
_cell.length_c   1.000
_cell.angle_alpha   90.00
_cell.angle_beta   90.00
_cell.angle_gamma   90.00
#
_symmetry.space_group_name_H-M   'P 1'
#
loop_
_entity.id
_entity.type
_entity.pdbx_description
1 polymer ?
#
loop_
_entity_poly.entity_id
_entity_poly.type
_entity_poly.pdbx_seq_one_letter_code
_entity_poly.pdbx_strand_id
1 'polypeptide(L)'
;MDAANVWSPVDAVRSINLPCLLLSKLLLVAIPIAQIAIGVVYLKDCPKQNYIPLYLVVCGVFSIVLALLSCLPCSAKQEDGSNGGMNILCSVWNGLVSTFMFCWFICGSVWIYSIYPPNYNSTFIAEPYCNKTLYLFAFWTTTVTYILLGLLLVAGCCGLVYMCVCGKGRS
;
A
#
# COMPACT_ATOMS: atom_id res chain seq x y z
N MET A 1 24.00 39.67 5.45
CA MET A 1 23.03 38.98 4.58
C MET A 1 22.56 37.78 5.34
N ASP A 2 21.46 37.97 6.04
CA ASP A 2 21.10 37.19 7.22
C ASP A 2 20.46 35.85 6.83
N ALA A 3 20.86 34.78 7.52
CA ALA A 3 20.37 33.42 7.25
C ALA A 3 18.87 33.25 7.58
N ALA A 4 18.26 34.16 8.38
CA ALA A 4 16.89 34.04 8.88
C ALA A 4 15.80 34.12 7.79
N ASN A 5 16.05 34.83 6.71
CA ASN A 5 15.11 35.06 5.60
C ASN A 5 15.07 33.94 4.56
N VAL A 6 16.00 32.97 4.63
CA VAL A 6 15.99 31.77 3.77
C VAL A 6 15.10 30.65 4.36
N TRP A 7 14.99 30.58 5.69
CA TRP A 7 14.22 29.52 6.37
C TRP A 7 12.71 29.77 6.38
N SER A 8 12.25 31.02 6.28
CA SER A 8 10.82 31.37 6.35
C SER A 8 9.92 30.76 5.25
N PRO A 9 10.29 30.72 3.96
CA PRO A 9 9.48 30.04 2.94
C PRO A 9 9.52 28.51 3.08
N VAL A 10 10.63 27.95 3.56
CA VAL A 10 10.79 26.50 3.76
C VAL A 10 9.93 26.01 4.92
N ASP A 11 9.90 26.76 6.02
CA ASP A 11 9.09 26.43 7.20
C ASP A 11 7.59 26.63 6.95
N ALA A 12 7.20 27.63 6.16
CA ALA A 12 5.80 27.86 5.75
C ALA A 12 5.30 26.77 4.77
N VAL A 13 6.12 26.37 3.80
CA VAL A 13 5.82 25.24 2.89
C VAL A 13 5.76 23.93 3.67
N ARG A 14 6.65 23.71 4.65
CA ARG A 14 6.59 22.53 5.54
C ARG A 14 5.32 22.54 6.41
N SER A 15 4.90 23.70 6.89
CA SER A 15 3.68 23.91 7.69
C SER A 15 2.39 23.68 6.88
N ILE A 16 2.32 24.13 5.62
CA ILE A 16 1.17 23.89 4.72
C ILE A 16 1.15 22.44 4.20
N ASN A 17 2.33 21.86 3.98
CA ASN A 17 2.44 20.46 3.59
C ASN A 17 2.09 19.52 4.75
N LEU A 18 2.35 19.88 6.02
CA LEU A 18 2.06 19.04 7.18
C LEU A 18 0.58 18.61 7.30
N PRO A 19 -0.43 19.50 7.27
CA PRO A 19 -1.84 19.10 7.32
C PRO A 19 -2.25 18.31 6.09
N CYS A 20 -1.74 18.64 4.89
CA CYS A 20 -1.96 17.86 3.68
C CYS A 20 -1.35 16.44 3.77
N LEU A 21 -0.19 16.32 4.41
CA LEU A 21 0.56 15.08 4.60
C LEU A 21 -0.07 14.22 5.72
N LEU A 22 -0.63 14.86 6.75
CA LEU A 22 -1.46 14.21 7.77
C LEU A 22 -2.80 13.74 7.18
N LEU A 23 -3.44 14.56 6.35
CA LEU A 23 -4.69 14.21 5.67
C LEU A 23 -4.47 13.06 4.68
N SER A 24 -3.38 13.09 3.90
CA SER A 24 -3.05 12.00 2.99
C SER A 24 -2.74 10.69 3.74
N LYS A 25 -2.02 10.76 4.88
CA LYS A 25 -1.82 9.62 5.78
C LYS A 25 -3.16 9.07 6.30
N LEU A 26 -4.09 9.93 6.70
CA LEU A 26 -5.41 9.51 7.21
C LEU A 26 -6.23 8.82 6.11
N LEU A 27 -6.27 9.41 4.91
CA LEU A 27 -6.94 8.82 3.75
C LEU A 27 -6.32 7.47 3.35
N LEU A 28 -4.99 7.37 3.41
CA LEU A 28 -4.26 6.13 3.15
C LEU A 28 -4.58 5.02 4.16
N VAL A 29 -4.95 5.36 5.41
CA VAL A 29 -5.35 4.39 6.44
C VAL A 29 -6.83 4.02 6.34
N ALA A 30 -7.68 4.88 5.76
CA ALA A 30 -9.10 4.57 5.56
C ALA A 30 -9.32 3.35 4.63
N ILE A 31 -8.53 3.24 3.56
CA ILE A 31 -8.58 2.13 2.61
C ILE A 31 -8.31 0.76 3.27
N PRO A 32 -7.20 0.54 4.01
CA PRO A 32 -6.93 -0.74 4.66
C PRO A 32 -7.95 -1.06 5.76
N ILE A 33 -8.51 -0.06 6.45
CA ILE A 33 -9.63 -0.29 7.39
C ILE A 33 -10.84 -0.85 6.63
N ALA A 34 -11.20 -0.27 5.48
CA ALA A 34 -12.28 -0.79 4.65
C ALA A 34 -11.99 -2.22 4.14
N GLN A 35 -10.74 -2.52 3.75
CA GLN A 35 -10.33 -3.87 3.36
C GLN A 35 -10.53 -4.89 4.47
N ILE A 36 -10.14 -4.55 5.70
CA ILE A 36 -10.34 -5.43 6.86
C ILE A 36 -11.83 -5.59 7.16
N ALA A 37 -12.59 -4.49 7.21
CA ALA A 37 -14.02 -4.52 7.52
C ALA A 37 -14.81 -5.36 6.50
N ILE A 38 -14.62 -5.12 5.20
CA ILE A 38 -15.29 -5.87 4.13
C ILE A 38 -14.83 -7.33 4.15
N GLY A 39 -13.53 -7.59 4.30
CA GLY A 39 -13.00 -8.95 4.34
C GLY A 39 -13.52 -9.78 5.51
N VAL A 40 -13.70 -9.17 6.69
CA VAL A 40 -14.25 -9.85 7.88
C VAL A 40 -15.76 -10.02 7.81
N VAL A 41 -16.50 -8.97 7.41
CA VAL A 41 -17.97 -9.01 7.34
C VAL A 41 -18.46 -10.03 6.32
N TYR A 42 -17.84 -10.05 5.14
CA TYR A 42 -18.25 -10.93 4.04
C TYR A 42 -17.39 -12.20 3.95
N LEU A 43 -16.72 -12.60 5.03
CA LEU A 43 -15.80 -13.74 5.06
C LEU A 43 -16.48 -15.06 4.64
N LYS A 44 -17.77 -15.20 4.94
CA LYS A 44 -18.60 -16.37 4.60
C LYS A 44 -19.48 -16.19 3.37
N ASP A 45 -19.51 -14.99 2.79
CA ASP A 45 -20.42 -14.65 1.69
C ASP A 45 -19.80 -14.88 0.30
N CYS A 46 -18.68 -15.60 0.24
CA CYS A 46 -18.06 -16.11 -1.00
C CYS A 46 -17.55 -17.55 -0.80
N PRO A 47 -18.45 -18.54 -0.63
CA PRO A 47 -18.07 -19.96 -0.55
C PRO A 47 -17.30 -20.45 -1.78
N LYS A 48 -17.45 -19.78 -2.94
CA LYS A 48 -16.70 -20.09 -4.17
C LYS A 48 -15.21 -19.93 -3.99
N GLN A 49 -14.79 -18.94 -3.19
CA GLN A 49 -13.39 -18.63 -2.97
C GLN A 49 -13.20 -17.87 -1.66
N ASN A 50 -13.10 -18.62 -0.56
CA ASN A 50 -12.89 -18.06 0.79
C ASN A 50 -11.54 -17.32 0.92
N TYR A 51 -10.62 -17.50 -0.03
CA TYR A 51 -9.32 -16.81 -0.05
C TYR A 51 -9.41 -15.33 -0.48
N ILE A 52 -10.48 -14.89 -1.15
CA ILE A 52 -10.65 -13.47 -1.53
C ILE A 52 -10.86 -12.56 -0.30
N PRO A 53 -11.81 -12.86 0.63
CA PRO A 53 -11.91 -12.10 1.87
C PRO A 53 -10.62 -12.14 2.69
N LEU A 54 -9.97 -13.31 2.78
CA LEU A 54 -8.69 -13.44 3.50
C LEU A 54 -7.59 -12.58 2.87
N TYR A 55 -7.53 -12.53 1.54
CA TYR A 55 -6.63 -11.66 0.79
C TYR A 55 -6.78 -10.19 1.20
N LEU A 56 -8.01 -9.69 1.24
CA LEU A 56 -8.31 -8.30 1.66
C LEU A 56 -7.87 -8.03 3.10
N VAL A 57 -8.17 -8.95 4.03
CA VAL A 57 -7.80 -8.78 5.45
C VAL A 57 -6.28 -8.74 5.61
N VAL A 58 -5.56 -9.70 5.02
CA VAL A 58 -4.10 -9.77 5.09
C VAL A 58 -3.48 -8.51 4.48
N CYS A 59 -3.94 -8.08 3.29
CA CYS A 59 -3.50 -6.83 2.66
C CYS A 59 -3.70 -5.61 3.59
N GLY A 60 -4.87 -5.47 4.19
CA GLY A 60 -5.19 -4.36 5.08
C GLY A 60 -4.35 -4.36 6.36
N VAL A 61 -4.18 -5.51 7.02
CA VAL A 61 -3.42 -5.61 8.28
C VAL A 61 -1.96 -5.25 8.06
N PHE A 62 -1.29 -5.85 7.08
CA PHE A 62 0.10 -5.52 6.80
C PHE A 62 0.25 -4.05 6.39
N SER A 63 -0.67 -3.49 5.60
CA SER A 63 -0.63 -2.07 5.24
C SER A 63 -0.70 -1.15 6.46
N ILE A 64 -1.54 -1.47 7.47
CA ILE A 64 -1.59 -0.73 8.74
C ILE A 64 -0.28 -0.90 9.50
N VAL A 65 0.29 -2.11 9.56
CA VAL A 65 1.58 -2.36 10.22
C VAL A 65 2.69 -1.52 9.58
N LEU A 66 2.79 -1.47 8.25
CA LEU A 66 3.75 -0.60 7.57
C LEU A 66 3.50 0.89 7.86
N ALA A 67 2.23 1.32 7.90
CA ALA A 67 1.88 2.70 8.20
C ALA A 67 2.30 3.08 9.63
N LEU A 68 2.09 2.19 10.60
CA LEU A 68 2.53 2.34 11.99
C LEU A 68 4.05 2.41 12.06
N LEU A 69 4.77 1.47 11.42
CA LEU A 69 6.23 1.47 11.36
C LEU A 69 6.80 2.74 10.72
N SER A 70 6.08 3.34 9.77
CA SER A 70 6.44 4.62 9.13
C SER A 70 6.15 5.84 10.00
N CYS A 71 5.29 5.72 11.01
CA CYS A 71 5.01 6.75 12.01
C CYS A 71 5.92 6.61 13.23
N LEU A 72 6.36 5.38 13.54
CA LEU A 72 7.42 5.12 14.50
C LEU A 72 8.75 5.62 13.91
N PRO A 73 9.50 6.50 14.61
CA PRO A 73 10.82 6.91 14.17
C PRO A 73 11.82 5.77 14.41
N CYS A 74 11.74 4.71 13.60
CA CYS A 74 12.76 3.67 13.49
C CYS A 74 14.09 4.20 12.89
N SER A 75 14.17 5.52 12.70
CA SER A 75 15.33 6.29 12.28
C SER A 75 15.41 7.61 13.08
N ALA A 76 15.05 7.58 14.37
CA ALA A 76 15.58 8.59 15.28
C ALA A 76 17.10 8.38 15.29
N LYS A 77 17.82 9.30 14.65
CA LYS A 77 19.28 9.37 14.61
C LYS A 77 19.83 9.17 16.03
N GLN A 78 20.34 7.98 16.30
CA GLN A 78 20.94 7.63 17.57
C GLN A 78 22.44 7.83 17.43
N GLU A 79 22.89 9.01 17.83
CA GLU A 79 24.16 9.10 18.55
C GLU A 79 23.97 8.25 19.83
N ASP A 80 24.97 7.42 20.17
CA ASP A 80 25.04 6.53 21.35
C ASP A 80 24.51 5.08 21.22
N GLY A 81 25.38 4.24 20.63
CA GLY A 81 26.08 3.19 21.40
C GLY A 81 25.40 1.87 21.76
N SER A 82 24.07 1.70 21.68
CA SER A 82 23.43 0.45 22.16
C SER A 82 22.25 -0.11 21.34
N ASN A 83 21.98 0.39 20.13
CA ASN A 83 20.71 0.12 19.43
C ASN A 83 20.84 -0.37 17.97
N GLY A 84 21.99 -0.94 17.60
CA GLY A 84 22.22 -1.47 16.24
C GLY A 84 21.25 -2.60 15.85
N GLY A 85 20.75 -3.36 16.83
CA GLY A 85 19.83 -4.49 16.59
C GLY A 85 18.44 -4.08 16.09
N MET A 86 17.87 -2.99 16.60
CA MET A 86 16.50 -2.56 16.24
C MET A 86 16.43 -2.08 14.79
N ASN A 87 17.45 -1.36 14.32
CA ASN A 87 17.49 -0.86 12.94
C ASN A 87 17.66 -1.99 11.92
N ILE A 88 18.48 -2.99 12.26
CA ILE A 88 18.64 -4.20 11.45
C ILE A 88 17.33 -4.99 11.44
N LEU A 89 16.69 -5.17 12.59
CA LEU A 89 15.41 -5.87 12.70
C LEU A 89 14.31 -5.17 11.88
N CYS A 90 14.21 -3.84 11.95
CA CYS A 90 13.25 -3.07 11.15
C CYS A 90 13.52 -3.19 9.65
N SER A 91 14.79 -3.14 9.23
CA SER A 91 15.17 -3.30 7.82
C SER A 91 14.84 -4.71 7.29
N VAL A 92 15.20 -5.73 8.05
CA VAL A 92 14.89 -7.14 7.74
C VAL A 92 13.38 -7.38 7.73
N TRP A 93 12.66 -6.87 8.73
CA TRP A 93 11.20 -6.98 8.81
C TRP A 93 10.51 -6.30 7.63
N ASN A 94 10.93 -5.08 7.28
CA ASN A 94 10.38 -4.37 6.13
C ASN A 94 10.65 -5.13 4.82
N GLY A 95 11.85 -5.70 4.65
CA GLY A 95 12.17 -6.55 3.49
C GLY A 95 11.33 -7.82 3.43
N LEU A 96 11.14 -8.50 4.57
CA LEU A 96 10.30 -9.70 4.67
C LEU A 96 8.83 -9.38 4.35
N VAL A 97 8.29 -8.33 4.96
CA VAL A 97 6.91 -7.89 4.74
C VAL A 97 6.70 -7.46 3.30
N SER A 98 7.65 -6.74 2.70
CA SER A 98 7.59 -6.33 1.29
C SER A 98 7.58 -7.54 0.35
N THR A 99 8.45 -8.51 0.57
CA THR A 99 8.49 -9.76 -0.22
C THR A 99 7.18 -10.54 -0.07
N PHE A 100 6.71 -10.68 1.17
CA PHE A 100 5.46 -11.37 1.46
C PHE A 100 4.25 -10.69 0.78
N MET A 101 4.15 -9.36 0.90
CA MET A 101 3.11 -8.55 0.23
C MET A 101 3.14 -8.76 -1.28
N PHE A 102 4.33 -8.80 -1.89
CA PHE A 102 4.48 -9.03 -3.32
C PHE A 102 3.94 -10.41 -3.73
N CYS A 103 4.41 -11.49 -3.08
CA CYS A 103 3.91 -12.84 -3.34
C CYS A 103 2.40 -12.95 -3.11
N TRP A 104 1.91 -12.35 -2.02
CA TRP A 104 0.50 -12.35 -1.66
C TRP A 104 -0.37 -11.60 -2.68
N PHE A 105 0.11 -10.48 -3.21
CA PHE A 105 -0.57 -9.73 -4.27
C PHE A 105 -0.71 -10.56 -5.55
N ILE A 106 0.30 -11.35 -5.92
CA ILE A 106 0.21 -12.27 -7.06
C ILE A 106 -0.83 -13.36 -6.80
N CYS A 107 -0.80 -13.99 -5.62
CA CYS A 107 -1.79 -14.99 -5.23
C CYS A 107 -3.23 -14.43 -5.24
N GLY A 108 -3.42 -13.25 -4.65
CA GLY A 108 -4.70 -12.53 -4.65
C GLY A 108 -5.22 -12.25 -6.04
N SER A 109 -4.34 -11.80 -6.93
CA SER A 109 -4.69 -11.59 -8.34
C SER A 109 -5.18 -12.88 -8.99
N VAL A 110 -4.46 -14.00 -8.83
CA VAL A 110 -4.90 -15.30 -9.34
C VAL A 110 -6.27 -15.70 -8.78
N TRP A 111 -6.51 -15.51 -7.48
CA TRP A 111 -7.80 -15.85 -6.86
C TRP A 111 -8.96 -15.02 -7.38
N ILE A 112 -8.75 -13.71 -7.60
CA ILE A 112 -9.77 -12.79 -8.12
C ILE A 112 -10.08 -13.10 -9.59
N TYR A 113 -9.06 -13.29 -10.42
CA TYR A 113 -9.24 -13.53 -11.86
C TYR A 113 -9.70 -14.95 -12.17
N SER A 114 -9.34 -15.95 -11.35
CA SER A 114 -9.76 -17.35 -11.56
C SER A 114 -11.26 -17.55 -11.50
N ILE A 115 -12.00 -16.67 -10.83
CA ILE A 115 -13.46 -16.78 -10.71
C ILE A 115 -14.19 -15.73 -11.55
N TYR A 116 -13.51 -14.99 -12.42
CA TYR A 116 -14.12 -13.95 -13.26
C TYR A 116 -14.81 -14.55 -14.50
N PRO A 117 -16.08 -14.22 -14.78
CA PRO A 117 -17.04 -13.51 -13.92
C PRO A 117 -17.65 -14.45 -12.84
N PRO A 118 -17.81 -14.00 -11.59
CA PRO A 118 -18.38 -14.85 -10.55
C PRO A 118 -19.91 -14.91 -10.63
N ASN A 119 -20.48 -15.96 -10.05
CA ASN A 119 -21.93 -16.07 -9.91
C ASN A 119 -22.38 -15.24 -8.69
N TYR A 120 -23.19 -14.22 -8.93
CA TYR A 120 -23.71 -13.34 -7.87
C TYR A 120 -25.06 -13.82 -7.30
N ASN A 121 -25.64 -14.88 -7.87
CA ASN A 121 -26.97 -15.34 -7.50
C ASN A 121 -26.91 -16.40 -6.40
N SER A 122 -27.33 -16.04 -5.19
CA SER A 122 -27.37 -16.93 -4.01
C SER A 122 -28.45 -18.02 -4.08
N THR A 123 -29.36 -17.96 -5.07
CA THR A 123 -30.45 -18.93 -5.22
C THR A 123 -30.06 -20.17 -6.04
N PHE A 124 -28.92 -20.12 -6.73
CA PHE A 124 -28.43 -21.23 -7.56
C PHE A 124 -27.58 -22.17 -6.71
N ILE A 125 -28.10 -23.37 -6.41
CA ILE A 125 -27.42 -24.38 -5.56
C ILE A 125 -26.26 -25.07 -6.31
N ALA A 126 -26.30 -25.08 -7.65
CA ALA A 126 -25.33 -25.80 -8.48
C ALA A 126 -23.96 -25.10 -8.58
N GLU A 127 -23.89 -23.79 -8.31
CA GLU A 127 -22.64 -23.04 -8.33
C GLU A 127 -22.49 -22.21 -7.06
N PRO A 128 -21.33 -22.22 -6.40
CA PRO A 128 -21.13 -21.39 -5.22
C PRO A 128 -21.18 -19.91 -5.61
N TYR A 129 -22.02 -19.13 -4.91
CA TYR A 129 -22.14 -17.70 -5.14
C TYR A 129 -20.97 -16.93 -4.52
N CYS A 130 -20.81 -15.67 -4.94
CA CYS A 130 -19.92 -14.73 -4.26
C CYS A 130 -20.57 -13.34 -4.22
N ASN A 131 -20.52 -12.70 -3.05
CA ASN A 131 -21.09 -11.38 -2.84
C ASN A 131 -20.49 -10.35 -3.80
N LYS A 132 -21.37 -9.64 -4.50
CA LYS A 132 -21.01 -8.63 -5.49
C LYS A 132 -20.11 -7.54 -4.89
N THR A 133 -20.44 -7.03 -3.70
CA THR A 133 -19.70 -5.94 -3.06
C THR A 133 -18.27 -6.37 -2.73
N LEU A 134 -18.09 -7.53 -2.10
CA LEU A 134 -16.76 -8.04 -1.76
C LEU A 134 -15.92 -8.27 -3.03
N TYR A 135 -16.49 -8.93 -4.04
CA TYR A 135 -15.76 -9.24 -5.27
C TYR A 135 -15.34 -7.96 -6.02
N LEU A 136 -16.28 -7.03 -6.24
CA LEU A 136 -15.98 -5.77 -6.92
C LEU A 136 -14.94 -4.98 -6.13
N PHE A 137 -15.05 -4.92 -4.81
CA PHE A 137 -14.08 -4.22 -3.99
C PHE A 137 -12.67 -4.82 -4.14
N ALA A 138 -12.52 -6.14 -4.06
CA ALA A 138 -11.24 -6.82 -4.27
C ALA A 138 -10.68 -6.61 -5.68
N PHE A 139 -11.54 -6.72 -6.69
CA PHE A 139 -11.16 -6.53 -8.09
C PHE A 139 -10.70 -5.10 -8.37
N TRP A 140 -11.48 -4.10 -7.97
CA TRP A 140 -11.16 -2.69 -8.21
C TRP A 140 -9.94 -2.24 -7.42
N THR A 141 -9.82 -2.63 -6.14
CA THR A 141 -8.64 -2.28 -5.34
C THR A 141 -7.36 -2.86 -5.96
N THR A 142 -7.39 -4.13 -6.36
CA THR A 142 -6.25 -4.78 -7.04
C THR A 142 -5.93 -4.10 -8.38
N THR A 143 -6.96 -3.77 -9.17
CA THR A 143 -6.79 -3.06 -10.45
C THR A 143 -6.17 -1.67 -10.26
N VAL A 144 -6.63 -0.91 -9.27
CA VAL A 144 -6.06 0.41 -8.94
C VAL A 144 -4.60 0.26 -8.52
N THR A 145 -4.25 -0.75 -7.73
CA THR A 145 -2.85 -1.04 -7.37
C THR A 145 -1.99 -1.31 -8.59
N TYR A 146 -2.47 -2.09 -9.56
CA TYR A 146 -1.75 -2.33 -10.83
C TYR A 146 -1.56 -1.05 -11.64
N ILE A 147 -2.59 -0.22 -11.76
CA ILE A 147 -2.52 1.06 -12.48
C ILE A 147 -1.47 1.98 -11.83
N LEU A 148 -1.53 2.12 -10.51
CA LEU A 148 -0.56 2.93 -9.76
C LEU A 148 0.86 2.40 -9.93
N LEU A 149 1.07 1.09 -9.85
CA LEU A 149 2.38 0.47 -10.08
C LEU A 149 2.90 0.75 -11.49
N GLY A 150 2.04 0.61 -12.52
CA GLY A 150 2.39 0.93 -13.90
C GLY A 150 2.77 2.40 -14.10
N LEU A 151 2.01 3.32 -13.51
CA LEU A 151 2.30 4.76 -13.55
C LEU A 151 3.62 5.10 -12.87
N LEU A 152 3.90 4.50 -11.70
CA LEU A 152 5.15 4.70 -10.98
C LEU A 152 6.36 4.20 -11.78
N LEU A 153 6.24 3.04 -12.44
CA LEU A 153 7.29 2.51 -13.30
C LEU A 153 7.54 3.42 -14.51
N VAL A 154 6.48 3.90 -15.17
CA VAL A 154 6.62 4.82 -16.32
C VAL A 154 7.27 6.14 -15.87
N ALA A 155 6.77 6.76 -14.79
CA ALA A 155 7.32 8.00 -14.26
C ALA A 155 8.79 7.83 -13.83
N GLY A 156 9.11 6.70 -13.16
CA GLY A 156 10.47 6.36 -12.76
C GLY A 156 11.42 6.20 -13.95
N CYS A 157 11.01 5.43 -14.97
CA CYS A 157 11.78 5.25 -16.19
C CYS A 157 11.98 6.58 -16.95
N CYS A 158 10.94 7.39 -17.10
CA CYS A 158 11.04 8.72 -17.72
C CYS A 158 11.97 9.65 -16.94
N GLY A 159 11.90 9.63 -15.60
CA GLY A 159 12.79 10.39 -14.73
C GLY A 159 14.25 9.95 -14.84
N LEU A 160 14.52 8.64 -14.85
CA LEU A 160 15.87 8.11 -15.05
C LEU A 160 16.44 8.47 -16.42
N VAL A 161 15.64 8.36 -17.49
CA VAL A 161 16.05 8.76 -18.84
C VAL A 161 16.32 10.26 -18.89
N TYR A 162 15.46 11.09 -18.30
CA TYR A 162 15.67 12.54 -18.21
C TYR A 162 16.98 12.88 -17.48
N MET A 163 17.25 12.23 -16.34
CA MET A 163 18.49 12.41 -15.59
C MET A 163 19.72 11.93 -16.36
N CYS A 164 19.64 10.81 -17.08
CA CYS A 164 20.74 10.29 -17.91
C CYS A 164 21.03 11.18 -19.13
N VAL A 165 20.01 11.78 -19.75
CA VAL A 165 20.17 12.65 -20.92
C VAL A 165 20.60 14.07 -20.52
N CYS A 166 19.94 14.67 -19.53
CA CYS A 166 20.24 16.04 -19.08
C CYS A 166 21.44 16.11 -18.12
N GLY A 167 21.72 15.05 -17.35
CA GLY A 167 22.89 14.98 -16.46
C GLY A 167 24.20 14.85 -17.23
N LYS A 168 24.17 14.31 -18.46
CA LYS A 168 25.33 14.17 -19.34
C LYS A 168 25.71 15.47 -20.07
N GLY A 169 24.88 16.51 -19.99
CA GLY A 169 25.16 17.85 -20.55
C GLY A 169 25.79 18.83 -19.58
N ARG A 170 26.20 18.39 -18.38
CA ARG A 170 26.79 19.21 -17.31
C ARG A 170 28.19 18.78 -16.87
N SER A 171 28.86 17.90 -17.63
CA SER A 171 30.26 17.52 -17.43
C SER A 171 31.15 17.99 -18.57
#